data_AF-A0A917DSX0-F1
#
_entry.id   AF-A0A917DSX0-F1
#
_cell.length_a   1.000
_cell.length_b   1.000
_cell.length_c   1.000
_cell.angle_alpha   90.00
_cell.angle_beta   90.00
_cell.angle_gamma   90.00
#
_symmetry.space_group_name_H-M   'P 1'
#
loop_
_entity.id
_entity.type
_entity.pdbx_description
1 polymer ?
#
loop_
_entity_poly.entity_id
_entity_poly.type
_entity_poly.pdbx_seq_one_letter_code
_entity_poly.pdbx_strand_id
1 'polypeptide(L)'
;MLVTLLACSSQTITPDVGSLDLKVTIGPLCPVEPCNKTTDDIRKVYEAYTFTVKEAKTGKVVLEKTLAYNGTNGVLKSTDMSVGEYELDFTPKSFFTKQGFPRPFTIEKNKTTQLEIAIDTGIR
;
A
#
# COMPACT_ATOMS: atom_id res chain seq x y z
N MET A 1 3.41 48.81 -37.47
CA MET A 1 3.66 47.37 -37.26
C MET A 1 3.47 47.09 -35.78
N LEU A 2 2.37 46.41 -35.44
CA LEU A 2 1.99 46.10 -34.06
C LEU A 2 2.55 44.70 -33.74
N VAL A 3 3.54 44.61 -32.85
CA VAL A 3 4.15 43.33 -32.44
C VAL A 3 3.38 42.81 -31.23
N THR A 4 2.49 41.85 -31.45
CA THR A 4 1.79 41.11 -30.40
C THR A 4 2.70 40.00 -29.86
N LEU A 5 3.20 40.19 -28.64
CA LEU A 5 3.91 39.16 -27.88
C LEU A 5 2.90 38.13 -27.36
N LEU A 6 2.90 36.93 -27.96
CA LEU A 6 2.23 35.75 -27.42
C LEU A 6 2.99 35.28 -26.16
N ALA A 7 2.51 35.65 -24.98
CA ALA A 7 2.92 35.03 -23.73
C ALA A 7 2.22 33.67 -23.60
N CYS A 8 2.91 32.60 -23.98
CA CYS A 8 2.46 31.24 -23.72
C CYS A 8 2.78 30.89 -22.26
N SER A 9 1.84 31.15 -21.36
CA SER A 9 1.93 30.70 -19.96
C SER A 9 1.88 29.19 -19.93
N SER A 10 3.04 28.55 -19.80
CA SER A 10 3.13 27.13 -19.50
C SER A 10 2.60 26.91 -18.08
N GLN A 11 1.28 26.68 -17.95
CA GLN A 11 0.71 26.25 -16.70
C GLN A 11 1.29 24.87 -16.40
N THR A 12 2.19 24.81 -15.43
CA THR A 12 2.59 23.56 -14.78
C THR A 12 1.34 22.98 -14.14
N ILE A 13 0.63 22.11 -14.86
CA ILE A 13 -0.39 21.25 -14.26
C ILE A 13 0.40 20.29 -13.36
N THR A 14 0.61 20.68 -12.11
CA THR A 14 1.05 19.72 -11.10
C THR A 14 -0.08 18.71 -10.97
N PRO A 15 0.14 17.42 -11.30
CA PRO A 15 -0.87 16.42 -11.08
C PRO A 15 -1.22 16.44 -9.60
N ASP A 16 -2.51 16.42 -9.30
CA ASP A 16 -2.99 16.28 -7.93
C ASP A 16 -2.59 14.89 -7.44
N VAL A 17 -1.46 14.85 -6.73
CA VAL A 17 -0.87 13.65 -6.15
C VAL A 17 -1.00 13.69 -4.64
N GLY A 18 -1.25 12.53 -4.05
CA GLY A 18 -1.04 12.26 -2.63
C GLY A 18 -0.05 11.11 -2.48
N SER A 19 0.15 10.65 -1.25
CA SER A 19 1.07 9.55 -0.97
C SER A 19 0.39 8.44 -0.18
N LEU A 20 0.82 7.20 -0.40
CA LEU A 20 0.34 6.02 0.33
C LEU A 20 1.45 5.44 1.19
N ASP A 21 1.19 5.34 2.49
CA ASP A 21 2.00 4.59 3.45
C ASP A 21 1.20 3.37 3.93
N LEU A 22 1.78 2.18 3.80
CA LEU A 22 1.16 0.93 4.25
C LEU A 22 2.06 0.29 5.31
N LYS A 23 1.46 -0.04 6.45
CA LYS A 23 2.06 -0.82 7.52
C LYS A 23 1.23 -2.07 7.75
N VAL A 24 1.89 -3.21 7.74
CA VAL A 24 1.28 -4.53 7.88
C VAL A 24 1.96 -5.26 9.02
N THR A 25 1.17 -5.77 9.96
CA THR A 25 1.66 -6.61 11.06
C THR A 25 1.08 -8.01 10.90
N ILE A 26 1.93 -9.03 10.83
CA ILE A 26 1.50 -10.44 10.74
C ILE A 26 1.80 -11.13 12.06
N GLY A 27 0.79 -11.69 12.71
CA GLY A 27 1.00 -12.46 13.93
C GLY A 27 -0.25 -13.20 14.40
N PRO A 28 -0.12 -14.08 15.40
CA PRO A 28 1.14 -14.56 15.98
C PRO A 28 1.89 -15.49 15.02
N LEU A 29 3.23 -15.41 14.98
CA LEU A 29 4.05 -16.25 14.08
C LEU A 29 4.44 -17.59 14.70
N CYS A 30 4.25 -17.73 16.01
CA CYS A 30 4.63 -18.87 16.81
C CYS A 30 3.48 -19.24 17.77
N PRO A 31 3.19 -20.53 17.98
CA PRO A 31 2.15 -20.96 18.93
C PRO A 31 2.49 -20.62 20.38
N VAL A 32 3.77 -20.76 20.74
CA VAL A 32 4.27 -20.54 22.11
C VAL A 32 5.57 -19.75 22.07
N GLU A 33 5.82 -18.96 23.11
CA GLU A 33 7.08 -18.26 23.32
C GLU A 33 8.11 -19.18 24.01
N PRO A 34 9.41 -19.05 23.70
CA PRO A 34 10.03 -18.07 22.80
C PRO A 34 9.91 -18.47 21.32
N CYS A 35 9.60 -17.48 20.48
CA CYS A 35 9.52 -17.67 19.03
C CYS A 35 10.94 -17.75 18.45
N ASN A 36 11.45 -18.97 18.26
CA ASN A 36 12.81 -19.21 17.75
C ASN A 36 12.94 -19.03 16.22
N LYS A 37 12.25 -18.02 15.65
CA LYS A 37 12.39 -17.68 14.23
C LYS A 37 13.49 -16.65 14.06
N THR A 38 14.35 -16.88 13.08
CA THR A 38 15.36 -15.88 12.71
C THR A 38 14.69 -14.68 12.05
N THR A 39 15.39 -13.54 12.04
CA THR A 39 14.94 -12.35 11.30
C THR A 39 14.67 -12.67 9.83
N ASP A 40 15.43 -13.57 9.22
CA ASP A 40 15.24 -13.99 7.83
C ASP A 40 14.02 -14.87 7.63
N ASP A 41 13.68 -15.71 8.61
CA ASP A 41 12.42 -16.48 8.56
C ASP A 41 11.22 -15.57 8.66
N ILE A 42 11.27 -14.56 9.55
CA ILE A 42 10.21 -13.56 9.68
C ILE A 42 10.10 -12.74 8.39
N ARG A 43 11.23 -12.31 7.82
CA ARG A 43 11.28 -11.60 6.54
C ARG A 43 10.57 -12.37 5.42
N LYS A 44 10.86 -13.67 5.27
CA LYS A 44 10.22 -14.54 4.28
C LYS A 44 8.71 -14.62 4.45
N VAL A 45 8.20 -14.56 5.68
CA VAL A 45 6.75 -14.52 5.93
C VAL A 45 6.14 -13.25 5.34
N TYR A 46 6.75 -12.09 5.59
CA TYR A 46 6.25 -10.82 5.02
C TYR A 46 6.39 -10.79 3.50
N GLU A 47 7.55 -11.22 2.96
CA GLU A 47 7.82 -11.24 1.51
C GLU A 47 7.00 -12.27 0.73
N ALA A 48 6.33 -13.21 1.41
CA ALA A 48 5.37 -14.12 0.78
C ALA A 48 4.07 -13.42 0.37
N TYR A 49 3.83 -12.19 0.84
CA TYR A 49 2.63 -11.43 0.53
C TYR A 49 2.92 -10.34 -0.52
N THR A 50 2.08 -10.31 -1.54
CA THR A 50 2.01 -9.23 -2.52
C THR A 50 0.73 -8.46 -2.27
N PHE A 51 0.82 -7.14 -2.22
CA PHE A 51 -0.36 -6.28 -2.17
C PHE A 51 -0.58 -5.65 -3.54
N THR A 52 -1.84 -5.50 -3.89
CA THR A 52 -2.28 -4.93 -5.16
C THR A 52 -3.25 -3.80 -4.84
N VAL A 53 -3.01 -2.63 -5.42
CA VAL A 53 -3.93 -1.50 -5.38
C VAL A 53 -4.61 -1.38 -6.74
N LYS A 54 -5.94 -1.31 -6.70
CA LYS A 54 -6.79 -1.13 -7.88
C LYS A 54 -7.57 0.16 -7.77
N GLU A 55 -7.82 0.83 -8.88
CA GLU A 55 -8.81 1.91 -8.92
C GLU A 55 -10.20 1.33 -8.65
N ALA A 56 -10.95 1.92 -7.72
CA ALA A 56 -12.27 1.41 -7.32
C ALA A 56 -13.29 1.41 -8.48
N LYS A 57 -13.19 2.40 -9.39
CA LYS A 57 -14.14 2.58 -10.50
C LYS A 57 -13.87 1.67 -11.69
N THR A 58 -12.60 1.47 -12.02
CA THR A 58 -12.19 0.76 -13.25
C THR A 58 -11.70 -0.65 -12.96
N GLY A 59 -11.35 -0.96 -11.72
CA GLY A 59 -10.68 -2.21 -11.33
C GLY A 59 -9.23 -2.32 -11.84
N LYS A 60 -8.71 -1.27 -12.47
CA LYS A 60 -7.36 -1.26 -13.04
C LYS A 60 -6.32 -1.30 -11.93
N VAL A 61 -5.36 -2.23 -12.05
CA VAL A 61 -4.21 -2.30 -11.14
C VAL A 61 -3.30 -1.10 -11.40
N VAL A 62 -3.08 -0.31 -10.35
CA VAL A 62 -2.21 0.88 -10.38
C VAL A 62 -0.91 0.66 -9.61
N LEU A 63 -0.89 -0.28 -8.68
CA LEU A 63 0.28 -0.64 -7.91
C LEU A 63 0.22 -2.12 -7.55
N GLU A 64 1.31 -2.83 -7.76
CA GLU A 64 1.47 -4.20 -7.29
C GLU A 64 2.89 -4.38 -6.80
N LYS A 65 3.06 -4.72 -5.53
CA LYS A 65 4.37 -4.89 -4.92
C LYS A 65 4.35 -5.95 -3.83
N THR A 66 5.48 -6.62 -3.69
CA THR A 66 5.77 -7.48 -2.56
C THR A 66 5.98 -6.64 -1.31
N LEU A 67 5.47 -7.12 -0.18
CA LEU A 67 5.60 -6.47 1.11
C LEU A 67 7.05 -6.54 1.61
N ALA A 68 7.63 -5.40 1.94
CA ALA A 68 9.01 -5.34 2.44
C ALA A 68 9.04 -5.43 3.97
N TYR A 69 9.99 -6.18 4.54
CA TYR A 69 10.16 -6.26 5.99
C TYR A 69 11.19 -5.25 6.50
N ASN A 70 10.81 -4.42 7.47
CA ASN A 70 11.70 -3.41 8.06
C ASN A 70 12.40 -3.85 9.37
N GLY A 71 12.24 -5.11 9.79
CA GLY A 71 12.75 -5.61 11.07
C GLY A 71 11.70 -5.73 12.17
N THR A 72 10.50 -5.18 11.96
CA THR A 72 9.36 -5.35 12.90
C THR A 72 8.05 -5.62 12.17
N ASN A 73 7.79 -4.88 11.10
CA ASN A 73 6.55 -4.93 10.33
C ASN A 73 6.83 -5.05 8.84
N GLY A 74 5.80 -5.43 8.09
CA GLY A 74 5.72 -5.24 6.66
C GLY A 74 5.43 -3.78 6.36
N VAL A 75 6.14 -3.18 5.43
CA VAL A 75 5.97 -1.77 5.06
C VAL A 75 6.01 -1.58 3.55
N LEU A 76 5.26 -0.59 3.09
CA LEU A 76 5.49 0.08 1.82
C LEU A 76 6.11 1.45 2.12
N LYS A 77 7.21 1.77 1.43
CA LYS A 77 7.70 3.15 1.41
C LYS A 77 6.69 4.04 0.68
N SER A 78 6.38 5.19 1.26
CA SER A 78 5.57 6.27 0.68
C SER A 78 5.64 6.28 -0.85
N THR A 79 4.53 5.92 -1.47
CA THR A 79 4.40 5.86 -2.93
C THR A 79 3.42 6.93 -3.37
N ASP A 80 3.86 7.82 -4.25
CA ASP A 80 2.99 8.86 -4.80
C ASP A 80 1.96 8.25 -5.74
N MET A 81 0.71 8.67 -5.56
CA MET A 81 -0.44 8.19 -6.30
C MET A 81 -1.32 9.36 -6.70
N SER A 82 -2.00 9.25 -7.84
CA SER A 82 -3.02 10.21 -8.23
C SER A 82 -4.15 10.25 -7.21
N VAL A 83 -4.71 11.42 -6.96
CA VAL A 83 -5.91 11.58 -6.14
C VAL A 83 -7.06 10.76 -6.71
N GLY A 84 -7.73 10.00 -5.85
CA GLY A 84 -8.77 9.07 -6.28
C GLY A 84 -9.17 8.04 -5.22
N GLU A 85 -10.13 7.21 -5.60
CA GLU A 85 -10.64 6.09 -4.81
C GLU A 85 -10.01 4.79 -5.28
N TYR A 86 -9.47 4.03 -4.33
CA TYR A 86 -8.73 2.81 -4.59
C TYR A 86 -9.17 1.69 -3.66
N GLU A 87 -8.80 0.48 -4.04
CA GLU A 87 -9.00 -0.73 -3.26
C GLU A 87 -7.65 -1.43 -3.08
N LEU A 88 -7.33 -1.75 -1.83
CA LEU A 88 -6.18 -2.57 -1.47
C LEU A 88 -6.63 -4.03 -1.36
N ASP A 89 -5.90 -4.93 -2.00
CA ASP A 89 -6.06 -6.38 -1.88
C ASP A 89 -4.70 -7.04 -1.64
N PHE A 90 -4.70 -8.27 -1.14
CA PHE A 90 -3.48 -9.03 -0.86
C PHE A 90 -3.56 -10.44 -1.44
N THR A 91 -2.41 -10.93 -1.88
CA THR A 91 -2.20 -12.30 -2.34
C THR A 91 -1.08 -12.94 -1.51
N PRO A 92 -1.28 -14.17 -0.98
CA PRO A 92 -2.47 -15.02 -1.08
C PRO A 92 -3.66 -14.52 -0.23
N LYS A 93 -4.90 -14.70 -0.73
CA LYS A 93 -6.14 -14.19 -0.12
C LYS A 93 -6.59 -14.88 1.17
N SER A 94 -6.00 -16.03 1.48
CA SER A 94 -6.48 -16.98 2.50
C SER A 94 -6.70 -16.38 3.90
N PHE A 95 -5.92 -15.37 4.29
CA PHE A 95 -6.07 -14.70 5.59
C PHE A 95 -6.90 -13.41 5.53
N PHE A 96 -7.06 -12.83 4.34
CA PHE A 96 -7.56 -11.46 4.15
C PHE A 96 -9.07 -11.40 3.94
N THR A 97 -9.70 -12.47 3.43
CA THR A 97 -11.16 -12.50 3.23
C THR A 97 -11.94 -12.31 4.54
N LYS A 98 -11.41 -12.77 5.68
CA LYS A 98 -12.04 -12.56 6.99
C LYS A 98 -11.81 -11.16 7.56
N GLN A 99 -10.90 -10.38 6.96
CA GLN A 99 -10.49 -9.05 7.42
C GLN A 99 -11.06 -7.91 6.56
N GLY A 100 -12.03 -8.24 5.70
CA GLY A 100 -12.75 -7.26 4.89
C GLY A 100 -11.97 -6.75 3.67
N PHE A 101 -11.19 -7.63 3.03
CA PHE A 101 -10.51 -7.33 1.77
C PHE A 101 -11.35 -7.77 0.55
N PRO A 102 -11.35 -7.00 -0.56
CA PRO A 102 -10.58 -5.78 -0.80
C PRO A 102 -11.06 -4.59 0.07
N ARG A 103 -10.11 -3.78 0.55
CA ARG A 103 -10.38 -2.65 1.46
C ARG A 103 -10.34 -1.33 0.67
N PRO A 104 -11.42 -0.54 0.66
CA PRO A 104 -11.44 0.75 0.00
C PRO A 104 -10.64 1.80 0.81
N PHE A 105 -9.98 2.70 0.10
CA PHE A 105 -9.33 3.89 0.66
C PHE A 105 -9.27 5.03 -0.37
N THR A 106 -9.03 6.24 0.11
CA THR A 106 -8.97 7.45 -0.72
C THR A 106 -7.58 8.07 -0.61
N ILE A 107 -7.01 8.47 -1.74
CA ILE A 107 -5.83 9.33 -1.80
C ILE A 107 -6.30 10.76 -1.99
N GLU A 108 -5.93 11.63 -1.07
CA GLU A 108 -6.23 13.06 -1.11
C GLU A 108 -5.00 13.88 -1.53
N LYS A 109 -5.25 15.04 -2.14
CA LYS A 109 -4.20 15.91 -2.66
C LYS A 109 -3.27 16.36 -1.55
N ASN A 110 -1.95 16.22 -1.76
CA ASN A 110 -0.91 16.62 -0.81
C ASN A 110 -1.05 16.00 0.58
N LYS A 111 -1.74 14.87 0.72
CA LYS A 111 -1.87 14.13 1.97
C LYS A 111 -1.25 12.75 1.84
N THR A 112 -0.73 12.27 2.96
CA THR A 112 -0.29 10.88 3.12
C THR A 112 -1.43 10.07 3.74
N THR A 113 -1.99 9.15 2.96
CA THR A 113 -2.93 8.16 3.46
C THR A 113 -2.14 7.04 4.13
N GLN A 114 -2.33 6.87 5.43
CA GLN A 114 -1.72 5.79 6.20
C GLN A 114 -2.70 4.64 6.38
N LEU A 115 -2.32 3.44 5.94
CA LEU A 115 -3.08 2.21 6.11
C LEU A 115 -2.35 1.28 7.08
N GLU A 116 -3.00 0.92 8.18
CA GLU A 116 -2.52 -0.09 9.12
C GLU A 116 -3.36 -1.35 9.01
N ILE A 117 -2.71 -2.47 8.66
CA ILE A 117 -3.34 -3.78 8.48
C ILE A 117 -2.73 -4.77 9.47
N ALA A 118 -3.56 -5.41 10.29
CA ALA A 118 -3.16 -6.49 11.17
C ALA A 118 -3.68 -7.82 10.62
N ILE A 119 -2.78 -8.74 10.31
CA ILE A 119 -3.07 -10.08 9.80
C ILE A 119 -2.97 -11.07 10.95
N ASP A 120 -4.12 -11.61 11.38
CA ASP A 120 -4.16 -12.74 12.31
C ASP A 120 -3.91 -14.05 11.58
N THR A 121 -2.83 -14.75 11.94
CA THR A 121 -2.51 -16.08 11.39
C THR A 121 -3.44 -17.17 11.94
N GLY A 122 -4.16 -16.90 13.02
CA GLY A 122 -5.01 -17.87 13.72
C GLY A 122 -4.22 -18.91 14.54
N ILE A 123 -2.89 -18.75 14.63
CA ILE A 123 -2.06 -19.58 15.50
C ILE A 123 -2.40 -19.25 16.97
N ARG A 124 -2.61 -20.28 17.79
CA ARG A 124 -2.97 -20.20 19.22
C ARG A 124 -2.33 -21.38 19.96
#